data_AF-A0A7R8WNJ6-F1
#
_entry.id   AF-A0A7R8WNJ6-F1
#
_cell.length_a   1.000
_cell.length_b   1.000
_cell.length_c   1.000
_cell.angle_alpha   90.00
_cell.angle_beta   90.00
_cell.angle_gamma   90.00
#
_symmetry.space_group_name_H-M   'P 1'
#
loop_
_entity.id
_entity.type
_entity.pdbx_description
1 polymer ?
#
loop_
_entity_poly.entity_id
_entity_poly.type
_entity_poly.pdbx_seq_one_letter_code
_entity_poly.pdbx_strand_id
1 'polypeptide(L)'
;MAALYIRKNVFISLSFLGFLFFFYMYVIDERRETSSDSVGNKECPVRHLGHIDHHEGIEVEDSLFDANSFKAESDFQHSPHEQAHRGEDELAQWMFKKVRIFCWVATHPGNLQKKAVHVLKTWGKRCNALLFVSGNGTEEVPSAIADHILFLDMKDERNSLWVKTRRAFKHIYEHYLDNADWYMKADDDTFVVLENLRYLLFNQTGSDTPLYYGCRFKPYAKQGY
;
A
#
# COMPACT_ATOMS: atom_id res chain seq x y z
N MET A 1 6.72 3.41 -3.38
CA MET A 1 5.55 3.43 -2.49
C MET A 1 5.76 4.44 -1.40
N ALA A 2 4.78 5.29 -1.13
CA ALA A 2 4.78 6.20 0.01
C ALA A 2 3.66 5.80 0.97
N ALA A 3 4.01 5.47 2.22
CA ALA A 3 3.04 5.36 3.31
C ALA A 3 3.00 6.72 4.00
N LEU A 4 1.84 7.36 3.99
CA LEU A 4 1.57 8.64 4.62
C LEU A 4 0.75 8.39 5.89
N TYR A 5 1.23 8.84 7.04
CA TYR A 5 0.39 8.95 8.22
C TYR A 5 -0.35 10.28 8.17
N ILE A 6 -1.68 10.23 8.23
CA ILE A 6 -2.52 11.43 8.32
C ILE A 6 -2.86 11.62 9.80
N ARG A 7 -2.45 12.77 10.37
CA ARG A 7 -2.64 13.07 11.79
C ARG A 7 -4.12 13.06 12.15
N LYS A 8 -4.49 12.22 13.11
CA LYS A 8 -5.78 12.30 13.82
C LYS A 8 -5.71 13.53 14.71
N ASN A 9 -6.57 14.52 14.48
CA ASN A 9 -6.54 15.75 15.27
C ASN A 9 -6.76 15.43 16.75
N VAL A 10 -5.83 15.91 17.57
CA VAL A 10 -5.98 16.03 19.02
C VAL A 10 -7.16 16.96 19.25
N PHE A 11 -8.31 16.40 19.64
CA PHE A 11 -9.46 17.14 20.12
C PHE A 11 -9.07 17.81 21.45
N ILE A 12 -8.53 19.04 21.39
CA ILE A 12 -8.49 19.91 22.56
C ILE A 12 -9.92 20.43 22.73
N SER A 13 -10.67 19.76 23.60
CA SER A 13 -11.89 20.28 24.21
C SER A 13 -11.53 21.57 24.96
N LEU A 14 -11.71 22.73 24.32
CA LEU A 14 -11.78 24.01 25.01
C LEU A 14 -12.79 24.91 24.30
N SER A 15 -14.04 24.78 24.73
CA SER A 15 -15.01 25.87 24.68
C SER A 15 -14.33 27.18 25.11
N PHE A 16 -14.52 28.26 24.35
CA PHE A 16 -14.13 29.66 24.60
C PHE A 16 -12.84 30.27 24.02
N LEU A 17 -11.98 29.55 23.27
CA LEU A 17 -10.80 30.18 22.61
C LEU A 17 -10.87 30.19 21.06
N GLY A 18 -12.07 30.06 20.50
CA GLY A 18 -12.29 29.86 19.06
C GLY A 18 -12.08 31.09 18.15
N PHE A 19 -12.02 32.32 18.66
CA PHE A 19 -11.96 33.51 17.78
C PHE A 19 -10.55 34.09 17.59
N LEU A 20 -9.64 33.95 18.57
CA LEU A 20 -8.27 34.46 18.45
C LEU A 20 -7.33 33.49 17.72
N PHE A 21 -7.61 32.18 17.78
CA PHE A 21 -6.75 31.18 17.15
C PHE A 21 -6.95 31.10 15.62
N PHE A 22 -8.16 31.41 15.13
CA PHE A 22 -8.44 31.45 13.69
C PHE A 22 -7.67 32.58 12.98
N PHE A 23 -7.49 33.74 13.63
CA PHE A 23 -6.67 34.82 13.08
C PHE A 23 -5.18 34.49 13.13
N TYR A 24 -4.71 33.82 14.20
CA TYR A 24 -3.30 33.46 14.32
C TYR A 24 -2.89 32.34 13.35
N MET A 25 -3.79 31.40 13.04
CA MET A 25 -3.51 30.34 12.06
C MET A 25 -3.64 30.83 10.61
N TYR A 26 -4.55 31.78 10.30
CA TYR A 26 -4.63 32.38 8.96
C TYR A 26 -3.38 33.20 8.63
N VAL A 27 -2.75 33.85 9.62
CA VAL A 27 -1.52 34.66 9.43
C VAL A 27 -0.24 33.81 9.38
N ILE A 28 -0.24 32.58 9.93
CA ILE A 28 0.93 31.69 9.87
C ILE A 28 1.01 30.87 8.56
N ASP A 29 -0.10 30.71 7.84
CA ASP A 29 -0.12 29.96 6.57
C ASP A 29 0.59 30.71 5.41
N GLU A 30 0.81 32.02 5.53
CA GLU A 30 1.51 32.84 4.52
C GLU A 30 3.02 33.03 4.76
N ARG A 31 3.58 32.51 5.87
CA ARG A 31 4.99 32.75 6.24
C ARG A 31 5.80 31.48 6.54
N ARG A 32 5.50 30.38 5.84
CA ARG A 32 6.31 29.15 5.87
C ARG A 32 6.72 28.63 4.48
N GLU A 33 6.89 29.54 3.53
CA GLU A 33 7.99 29.38 2.59
C GLU A 33 9.27 29.88 3.28
N THR A 34 10.33 29.07 3.27
CA THR A 34 11.66 29.30 3.90
C THR A 34 11.81 28.96 5.38
N SER A 35 11.85 27.66 5.70
CA SER A 35 12.75 27.18 6.76
C SER A 35 13.09 25.72 6.52
N SER A 36 14.26 25.52 5.91
CA SER A 36 15.04 24.30 5.98
C SER A 36 15.34 23.97 7.43
N ASP A 37 14.90 22.82 7.93
CA ASP A 37 15.52 22.19 9.10
C ASP A 37 15.49 20.67 9.00
N SER A 38 16.63 20.11 9.39
CA SER A 38 17.10 18.74 9.23
C SER A 38 16.30 17.72 10.04
N VAL A 39 15.74 16.71 9.37
CA VAL A 39 15.15 15.53 10.02
C VAL A 39 15.92 14.30 9.60
N GLY A 40 16.29 13.50 10.62
CA GLY A 40 17.35 12.49 10.63
C GLY A 40 17.43 11.58 9.41
N ASN A 41 18.61 11.58 8.78
CA ASN A 41 19.06 10.58 7.83
C ASN A 41 19.08 9.20 8.49
N LYS A 42 18.17 8.32 8.06
CA LYS A 42 18.46 6.89 8.06
C LYS A 42 18.38 6.43 6.62
N GLU A 43 19.56 6.20 6.04
CA GLU A 43 19.71 5.57 4.73
C GLU A 43 18.99 4.22 4.74
N CYS A 44 18.23 3.91 3.69
CA CYS A 44 17.82 2.54 3.45
C CYS A 44 19.08 1.72 3.12
N PRO A 45 19.46 0.72 3.93
CA PRO A 45 20.57 -0.13 3.59
C PRO A 45 20.14 -1.04 2.44
N VAL A 46 20.73 -0.84 1.27
CA VAL A 46 20.68 -1.83 0.18
C VAL A 46 21.56 -2.99 0.63
N ARG A 47 20.98 -4.00 1.29
CA ARG A 47 21.66 -5.27 1.45
C ARG A 47 21.57 -6.01 0.13
N HIS A 48 22.72 -6.17 -0.54
CA HIS A 48 22.88 -7.21 -1.53
C HIS A 48 22.61 -8.55 -0.84
N LEU A 49 21.48 -9.19 -1.16
CA LEU A 49 21.33 -10.60 -0.82
C LEU A 49 22.34 -11.36 -1.66
N GLY A 50 23.32 -11.95 -0.97
CA GLY A 50 24.24 -12.90 -1.56
C GLY A 50 23.49 -14.09 -2.13
N HIS A 51 24.01 -14.57 -3.26
CA HIS A 51 23.67 -15.83 -3.88
C HIS A 51 23.88 -16.97 -2.87
N ILE A 52 22.83 -17.73 -2.57
CA ILE A 52 22.95 -18.97 -1.79
C ILE A 52 22.91 -20.11 -2.81
N ASP A 53 24.09 -20.62 -3.14
CA ASP A 53 24.26 -21.88 -3.84
C ASP A 53 23.98 -23.03 -2.87
N HIS A 54 22.91 -23.78 -3.11
CA HIS A 54 22.70 -25.09 -2.52
C HIS A 54 22.61 -26.14 -3.63
N HIS A 55 23.77 -26.57 -4.11
CA HIS A 55 23.93 -27.85 -4.78
C HIS A 55 24.83 -28.73 -3.92
N GLU A 56 24.22 -29.52 -3.02
CA GLU A 56 24.79 -30.81 -2.62
C GLU A 56 23.98 -31.88 -3.36
N GLY A 57 24.61 -32.50 -4.36
CA GLY A 57 24.05 -33.57 -5.14
C GLY A 57 24.15 -34.89 -4.39
N ILE A 58 23.02 -35.60 -4.30
CA ILE A 58 22.97 -37.04 -4.03
C ILE A 58 22.79 -37.70 -5.40
N GLU A 59 23.80 -38.42 -5.86
CA GLU A 59 23.72 -39.26 -7.05
C GLU A 59 22.81 -40.46 -6.78
N VAL A 60 21.75 -40.62 -7.58
CA VAL A 60 20.95 -41.85 -7.62
C VAL A 60 21.00 -42.40 -9.03
N GLU A 61 21.41 -43.65 -9.11
CA GLU A 61 21.75 -44.42 -10.31
C GLU A 61 20.55 -44.59 -11.26
N ASP A 62 20.78 -44.25 -12.52
CA ASP A 62 19.79 -44.12 -13.59
C ASP A 62 19.56 -45.48 -14.26
N SER A 63 18.66 -46.30 -13.74
CA SER A 63 18.07 -47.37 -14.54
C SER A 63 16.71 -47.83 -14.01
N LEU A 64 15.76 -47.95 -14.93
CA LEU A 64 14.40 -48.49 -14.80
C LEU A 64 13.29 -47.45 -14.54
N PHE A 65 13.00 -46.60 -15.54
CA PHE A 65 11.70 -45.93 -15.64
C PHE A 65 11.05 -46.22 -17.01
N ASP A 66 9.97 -47.01 -16.96
CA ASP A 66 9.10 -47.30 -18.10
C ASP A 66 8.08 -46.16 -18.26
N ALA A 67 8.22 -45.40 -19.35
CA ALA A 67 7.51 -44.15 -19.58
C ALA A 67 6.01 -44.29 -19.93
N ASN A 68 5.43 -45.50 -19.85
CA ASN A 68 4.04 -45.75 -20.25
C ASN A 68 3.11 -46.24 -19.12
N SER A 69 3.50 -46.12 -17.85
CA SER A 69 2.76 -46.72 -16.73
C SER A 69 2.32 -45.76 -15.62
N PHE A 70 1.92 -44.52 -15.92
CA PHE A 70 1.14 -43.72 -14.97
C PHE A 70 -0.08 -43.09 -15.63
N LYS A 71 -1.24 -43.71 -15.36
CA LYS A 71 -2.54 -43.08 -15.54
C LYS A 71 -2.56 -41.80 -14.69
N ALA A 72 -2.72 -40.66 -15.36
CA ALA A 72 -2.94 -39.38 -14.72
C ALA A 72 -4.32 -39.38 -14.05
N GLU A 73 -4.35 -39.68 -12.75
CA GLU A 73 -5.51 -39.41 -11.91
C GLU A 73 -5.04 -39.05 -10.50
N SER A 74 -4.94 -37.75 -10.23
CA SER A 74 -5.40 -37.15 -8.98
C SER A 74 -5.29 -35.63 -9.07
N ASP A 75 -6.48 -35.03 -9.11
CA ASP A 75 -6.77 -33.64 -8.80
C ASP A 75 -6.35 -33.38 -7.34
N PHE A 76 -5.09 -32.97 -7.11
CA PHE A 76 -4.63 -32.59 -5.76
C PHE A 76 -5.08 -31.16 -5.47
N GLN A 77 -6.36 -31.00 -5.13
CA GLN A 77 -6.85 -29.76 -4.55
C GLN A 77 -6.42 -29.70 -3.10
N HIS A 78 -5.35 -28.94 -2.82
CA HIS A 78 -4.97 -28.57 -1.46
C HIS A 78 -6.15 -27.87 -0.77
N SER A 79 -6.72 -28.53 0.25
CA SER A 79 -7.77 -27.94 1.07
C SER A 79 -7.17 -26.85 1.97
N PRO A 80 -7.85 -25.70 2.17
CA PRO A 80 -7.42 -24.67 3.13
C PRO A 80 -7.26 -25.17 4.58
N HIS A 81 -7.72 -26.40 4.86
CA HIS A 81 -7.66 -27.04 6.17
C HIS A 81 -6.61 -28.16 6.29
N GLU A 82 -5.65 -28.24 5.36
CA GLU A 82 -4.55 -29.18 5.46
C GLU A 82 -3.76 -28.93 6.77
N GLN A 83 -3.55 -29.99 7.55
CA GLN A 83 -2.94 -29.90 8.89
C GLN A 83 -1.54 -29.28 8.85
N ALA A 84 -0.84 -29.39 7.72
CA ALA A 84 0.50 -28.86 7.51
C ALA A 84 0.60 -27.33 7.62
N HIS A 85 -0.48 -26.59 7.38
CA HIS A 85 -0.48 -25.11 7.37
C HIS A 85 -1.22 -24.49 8.57
N ARG A 86 -1.64 -25.29 9.55
CA ARG A 86 -2.44 -24.82 10.67
C ARG A 86 -1.60 -23.91 11.57
N GLY A 87 -1.99 -22.63 11.67
CA GLY A 87 -1.37 -21.64 12.55
C GLY A 87 -0.31 -20.75 11.86
N GLU A 88 0.06 -21.05 10.61
CA GLU A 88 1.06 -20.26 9.87
C GLU A 88 0.61 -18.80 9.63
N ASP A 89 -0.70 -18.55 9.63
CA ASP A 89 -1.28 -17.23 9.37
C ASP A 89 -1.67 -16.45 10.63
N GLU A 90 -1.51 -17.02 11.83
CA GLU A 90 -1.93 -16.38 13.09
C GLU A 90 -1.25 -15.03 13.31
N LEU A 91 0.07 -14.96 13.05
CA LEU A 91 0.82 -13.72 13.14
C LEU A 91 0.32 -12.69 12.12
N ALA A 92 0.05 -13.12 10.87
CA ALA A 92 -0.45 -12.22 9.84
C ALA A 92 -1.84 -11.67 10.19
N GLN A 93 -2.74 -12.51 10.71
CA GLN A 93 -4.05 -12.09 11.19
C GLN A 93 -3.97 -11.14 12.39
N TRP A 94 -3.07 -11.42 13.34
CA TRP A 94 -2.83 -10.55 14.48
C TRP A 94 -2.30 -9.18 14.04
N MET A 95 -1.32 -9.17 13.12
CA MET A 95 -0.77 -7.94 12.54
C MET A 95 -1.83 -7.17 11.76
N PHE A 96 -2.72 -7.84 11.02
CA PHE A 96 -3.84 -7.21 10.30
C PHE A 96 -4.75 -6.41 11.23
N LYS A 97 -5.01 -6.93 12.44
CA LYS A 97 -5.81 -6.25 13.47
C LYS A 97 -5.05 -5.12 14.15
N LYS A 98 -3.74 -5.27 14.33
CA LYS A 98 -2.89 -4.30 15.04
C LYS A 98 -2.47 -3.11 14.19
N VAL A 99 -2.15 -3.32 12.92
CA VAL A 99 -1.65 -2.29 12.00
C VAL A 99 -2.64 -2.13 10.85
N ARG A 100 -3.55 -1.17 10.99
CA ARG A 100 -4.61 -0.93 10.01
C ARG A 100 -4.11 -0.05 8.88
N ILE A 101 -4.13 -0.58 7.66
CA ILE A 101 -3.63 0.10 6.46
C ILE A 101 -4.78 0.33 5.49
N PHE A 102 -5.03 1.59 5.18
CA PHE A 102 -5.87 2.02 4.07
C PHE A 102 -5.01 2.11 2.81
N CYS A 103 -5.38 1.36 1.79
CA CYS A 103 -4.72 1.38 0.50
C CYS A 103 -5.55 2.21 -0.47
N TRP A 104 -4.95 3.20 -1.11
CA TRP A 104 -5.55 3.83 -2.28
C TRP A 104 -4.67 3.64 -3.51
N VAL A 105 -5.31 3.25 -4.61
CA VAL A 105 -4.64 2.85 -5.83
C VAL A 105 -5.02 3.81 -6.94
N ALA A 106 -4.05 4.56 -7.47
CA ALA A 106 -4.26 5.36 -8.66
C ALA A 106 -4.39 4.44 -9.88
N THR A 107 -5.49 4.55 -10.61
CA THR A 107 -5.73 3.80 -11.85
C THR A 107 -6.31 4.71 -12.93
N HIS A 108 -6.58 4.16 -14.10
CA HIS A 108 -7.17 4.82 -15.27
C HIS A 108 -8.42 4.05 -15.71
N PRO A 109 -9.45 4.69 -16.31
CA PRO A 109 -10.66 3.99 -16.75
C PRO A 109 -10.38 2.77 -17.65
N GLY A 110 -9.48 2.91 -18.62
CA GLY A 110 -9.03 1.81 -19.48
C GLY A 110 -8.29 0.65 -18.78
N ASN A 111 -7.92 0.78 -17.50
CA ASN A 111 -7.19 -0.22 -16.72
C ASN A 111 -8.06 -0.95 -15.69
N LEU A 112 -9.33 -0.58 -15.54
CA LEU A 112 -10.19 -1.15 -14.49
C LEU A 112 -10.30 -2.68 -14.61
N GLN A 113 -10.66 -3.18 -15.80
CA GLN A 113 -10.75 -4.62 -16.07
C GLN A 113 -9.36 -5.29 -16.12
N LYS A 114 -8.38 -4.61 -16.72
CA LYS A 114 -7.06 -5.19 -17.04
C LYS A 114 -6.12 -5.28 -15.85
N LYS A 115 -6.29 -4.42 -14.85
CA LYS A 115 -5.33 -4.27 -13.73
C LYS A 115 -6.00 -4.15 -12.37
N ALA A 116 -6.96 -3.23 -12.20
CA ALA A 116 -7.55 -2.98 -10.88
C ALA A 116 -8.23 -4.24 -10.30
N VAL A 117 -8.92 -5.02 -11.14
CA VAL A 117 -9.47 -6.33 -10.76
C VAL A 117 -8.40 -7.28 -10.21
N HIS A 118 -7.20 -7.30 -10.80
CA HIS A 118 -6.11 -8.17 -10.35
C HIS A 118 -5.47 -7.67 -9.06
N VAL A 119 -5.37 -6.35 -8.87
CA VAL A 119 -4.94 -5.76 -7.59
C VAL A 119 -5.88 -6.22 -6.47
N LEU A 120 -7.21 -6.11 -6.67
CA LEU A 120 -8.18 -6.56 -5.68
C LEU A 120 -8.06 -8.06 -5.38
N LYS A 121 -7.99 -8.91 -6.42
CA LYS A 121 -7.90 -10.37 -6.28
C LYS A 121 -6.61 -10.85 -5.59
N THR A 122 -5.55 -10.06 -5.64
CA THR A 122 -4.22 -10.42 -5.12
C THR A 122 -3.92 -9.76 -3.78
N TRP A 123 -3.12 -8.71 -3.74
CA TRP A 123 -2.65 -8.07 -2.51
C TRP A 123 -3.66 -7.06 -1.95
N GLY A 124 -4.53 -6.49 -2.78
CA GLY A 124 -5.52 -5.49 -2.38
C GLY A 124 -6.49 -5.99 -1.30
N LYS A 125 -6.91 -7.26 -1.37
CA LYS A 125 -7.73 -7.91 -0.33
C LYS A 125 -7.06 -8.01 1.04
N ARG A 126 -5.74 -7.83 1.12
CA ARG A 126 -4.97 -7.85 2.37
C ARG A 126 -4.90 -6.47 3.03
N CYS A 127 -5.42 -5.41 2.39
CA CYS A 127 -5.58 -4.10 3.00
C CYS A 127 -6.78 -4.09 3.96
N ASN A 128 -6.77 -3.21 4.97
CA ASN A 128 -7.92 -3.07 5.87
C ASN A 128 -9.08 -2.33 5.18
N ALA A 129 -8.73 -1.44 4.25
CA ALA A 129 -9.65 -0.81 3.32
C ALA A 129 -8.91 -0.55 2.00
N LEU A 130 -9.63 -0.59 0.89
CA LEU A 130 -9.09 -0.42 -0.46
C LEU A 130 -9.98 0.51 -1.27
N LEU A 131 -9.36 1.52 -1.90
CA LEU A 131 -10.02 2.47 -2.80
C LEU A 131 -9.20 2.67 -4.08
N PHE A 132 -9.76 2.30 -5.22
CA PHE A 132 -9.27 2.67 -6.54
C PHE A 132 -9.72 4.09 -6.87
N VAL A 133 -8.81 4.92 -7.37
CA VAL A 133 -9.10 6.30 -7.75
C VAL A 133 -8.81 6.49 -9.23
N SER A 134 -9.85 6.85 -9.99
CA SER A 134 -9.82 7.04 -11.44
C SER A 134 -10.38 8.42 -11.79
N GLY A 135 -9.95 9.00 -12.91
CA GLY A 135 -10.68 10.09 -13.56
C GLY A 135 -11.93 9.56 -14.29
N ASN A 136 -12.70 10.47 -14.89
CA ASN A 136 -13.88 10.10 -15.68
C ASN A 136 -13.48 9.27 -16.91
N GLY A 137 -14.32 8.29 -17.27
CA GLY A 137 -14.17 7.47 -18.48
C GLY A 137 -15.50 6.92 -18.96
N THR A 138 -15.50 6.32 -20.14
CA THR A 138 -16.68 5.66 -20.74
C THR A 138 -16.69 4.14 -20.50
N GLU A 139 -15.63 3.63 -19.89
CA GLU A 139 -15.39 2.22 -19.66
C GLU A 139 -16.31 1.67 -18.57
N GLU A 140 -16.84 0.47 -18.81
CA GLU A 140 -17.68 -0.22 -17.85
C GLU A 140 -16.87 -0.61 -16.61
N VAL A 141 -17.42 -0.31 -15.43
CA VAL A 141 -16.83 -0.64 -14.15
C VAL A 141 -17.03 -2.14 -13.88
N PRO A 142 -15.95 -2.93 -13.68
CA PRO A 142 -16.10 -4.31 -13.27
C PRO A 142 -16.88 -4.42 -11.96
N SER A 143 -17.91 -5.26 -11.91
CA SER A 143 -18.73 -5.46 -10.70
C SER A 143 -17.87 -5.82 -9.48
N ALA A 144 -16.78 -6.55 -9.68
CA ALA A 144 -15.85 -6.93 -8.61
C ALA A 144 -15.20 -5.73 -7.89
N ILE A 145 -15.04 -4.58 -8.55
CA ILE A 145 -14.43 -3.38 -7.96
C ILE A 145 -15.41 -2.22 -7.80
N ALA A 146 -16.70 -2.42 -8.09
CA ALA A 146 -17.71 -1.35 -8.11
C ALA A 146 -17.84 -0.65 -6.74
N ASP A 147 -17.72 -1.41 -5.64
CA ASP A 147 -17.76 -0.86 -4.28
C ASP A 147 -16.42 -0.27 -3.81
N HIS A 148 -15.38 -0.41 -4.62
CA HIS A 148 -14.01 -0.02 -4.30
C HIS A 148 -13.51 1.13 -5.17
N ILE A 149 -14.34 1.78 -5.99
CA ILE A 149 -13.89 2.80 -6.94
C ILE A 149 -14.45 4.19 -6.65
N LEU A 150 -13.57 5.18 -6.71
CA LEU A 150 -13.89 6.60 -6.71
C LEU A 150 -13.55 7.20 -8.08
N PHE A 151 -14.57 7.78 -8.71
CA PHE A 151 -14.39 8.63 -9.89
C PHE A 151 -14.21 10.08 -9.47
N LEU A 152 -13.15 10.70 -9.96
CA LEU A 152 -12.90 12.12 -9.84
C LEU A 152 -13.32 12.83 -11.11
N ASP A 153 -14.03 13.94 -10.97
CA ASP A 153 -14.40 14.81 -12.09
C ASP A 153 -13.16 15.52 -12.65
N MET A 154 -12.44 14.81 -13.51
CA MET A 154 -11.24 15.23 -14.19
C MET A 154 -10.89 14.29 -15.34
N LYS A 155 -10.18 14.84 -16.32
CA LYS A 155 -9.57 14.04 -17.37
C LYS A 155 -8.33 13.33 -16.84
N ASP A 156 -8.22 12.05 -17.15
CA ASP A 156 -7.18 11.18 -16.60
C ASP A 156 -5.90 11.18 -17.45
N GLU A 157 -5.05 12.18 -17.21
CA GLU A 157 -3.80 12.37 -17.97
C GLU A 157 -2.56 12.28 -17.06
N ARG A 158 -1.40 11.96 -17.66
CA ARG A 158 -0.11 11.89 -16.94
C ARG A 158 0.21 13.18 -16.17
N ASN A 159 -0.06 14.34 -16.76
CA ASN A 159 0.17 15.65 -16.15
C ASN A 159 -0.83 15.97 -15.02
N SER A 160 -1.95 15.25 -14.96
CA SER A 160 -3.02 15.45 -13.98
C SER A 160 -2.84 14.59 -12.70
N LEU A 161 -1.82 13.73 -12.65
CA LEU A 161 -1.61 12.79 -11.54
C LEU A 161 -1.43 13.46 -10.18
N TRP A 162 -0.84 14.66 -10.15
CA TRP A 162 -0.76 15.45 -8.92
C TRP A 162 -2.14 15.89 -8.44
N VAL A 163 -2.98 16.39 -9.35
CA VAL A 163 -4.37 16.78 -9.04
C VAL A 163 -5.17 15.60 -8.54
N LYS A 164 -5.03 14.43 -9.19
CA LYS A 164 -5.63 13.16 -8.74
C LYS A 164 -5.18 12.81 -7.33
N THR A 165 -3.87 12.87 -7.06
CA THR A 165 -3.30 12.58 -5.74
C THR A 165 -3.87 13.50 -4.66
N ARG A 166 -3.93 14.81 -4.91
CA ARG A 166 -4.48 15.79 -3.96
C ARG A 166 -5.97 15.54 -3.69
N ARG A 167 -6.77 15.27 -4.73
CA ARG A 167 -8.20 15.00 -4.59
C ARG A 167 -8.48 13.66 -3.89
N ALA A 168 -7.69 12.63 -4.18
CA ALA A 168 -7.77 11.35 -3.49
C ALA A 168 -7.54 11.52 -1.98
N PHE A 169 -6.46 12.18 -1.59
CA PHE A 169 -6.17 12.41 -0.17
C PHE A 169 -7.22 13.29 0.51
N LYS A 170 -7.77 14.30 -0.18
CA LYS A 170 -8.89 15.09 0.35
C LYS A 170 -10.11 14.21 0.64
N HIS A 171 -10.51 13.36 -0.31
CA HIS A 171 -11.65 12.46 -0.13
C HIS A 171 -11.40 11.46 1.02
N ILE A 172 -10.19 10.89 1.09
CA ILE A 172 -9.78 9.96 2.15
C ILE A 172 -9.83 10.64 3.53
N TYR A 173 -9.34 11.89 3.62
CA TYR A 173 -9.40 12.67 4.86
C TYR A 173 -10.84 12.93 5.31
N GLU A 174 -11.73 13.24 4.37
CA GLU A 174 -13.13 13.58 4.69
C GLU A 174 -13.97 12.36 5.09
N HIS A 175 -13.69 11.17 4.52
CA HIS A 175 -14.60 10.01 4.65
C HIS A 175 -13.99 8.80 5.36
N TYR A 176 -12.66 8.71 5.46
CA TYR A 176 -11.97 7.50 5.88
C TYR A 176 -10.89 7.72 6.95
N LEU A 177 -10.76 8.94 7.51
CA LEU A 177 -9.69 9.32 8.43
C LEU A 177 -9.55 8.39 9.66
N ASP A 178 -10.66 7.81 10.13
CA ASP A 178 -10.69 6.95 11.31
C ASP A 178 -10.59 5.44 10.98
N ASN A 179 -10.65 5.09 9.70
CA ASN A 179 -10.71 3.71 9.23
C ASN A 179 -9.36 3.00 9.31
N ALA A 180 -8.26 3.75 9.35
CA ALA A 180 -6.91 3.20 9.40
C ALA A 180 -5.96 4.02 10.27
N ASP A 181 -4.77 3.45 10.46
CA ASP A 181 -3.64 4.11 11.12
C ASP A 181 -2.59 4.56 10.09
N TRP A 182 -2.53 3.89 8.94
CA TRP A 182 -1.63 4.20 7.84
C TRP A 182 -2.38 4.32 6.51
N TYR A 183 -1.99 5.29 5.68
CA TYR A 183 -2.56 5.51 4.35
C TYR A 183 -1.47 5.32 3.29
N MET A 184 -1.62 4.30 2.45
CA MET A 184 -0.64 3.98 1.40
C MET A 184 -1.20 4.36 0.03
N LYS A 185 -0.41 5.12 -0.72
CA LYS A 185 -0.60 5.29 -2.17
C LYS A 185 0.13 4.16 -2.92
N ALA A 186 -0.56 3.54 -3.87
CA ALA A 186 0.03 2.66 -4.88
C ALA A 186 -0.51 3.00 -6.29
N ASP A 187 0.14 2.48 -7.31
CA ASP A 187 -0.34 2.52 -8.70
C ASP A 187 -0.88 1.12 -9.09
N ASP A 188 -1.67 1.04 -10.16
CA ASP A 188 -2.35 -0.21 -10.61
C ASP A 188 -1.41 -1.30 -11.17
N ASP A 189 -0.12 -1.01 -11.28
CA ASP A 189 0.96 -1.92 -11.66
C ASP A 189 1.93 -2.22 -10.49
N THR A 190 1.54 -1.85 -9.27
CA THR A 190 2.31 -2.13 -8.06
C THR A 190 1.88 -3.46 -7.41
N PHE A 191 2.84 -4.20 -6.84
CA PHE A 191 2.59 -5.33 -5.95
C PHE A 191 3.13 -5.06 -4.55
N VAL A 192 2.36 -5.39 -3.51
CA VAL A 192 2.73 -5.12 -2.11
C VAL A 192 2.53 -6.35 -1.25
N VAL A 193 3.56 -6.72 -0.48
CA VAL A 193 3.44 -7.73 0.59
C VAL A 193 3.02 -7.01 1.87
N LEU A 194 1.72 -6.99 2.16
CA LEU A 194 1.13 -6.22 3.25
C LEU A 194 1.61 -6.68 4.63
N GLU A 195 1.93 -7.96 4.78
CA GLU A 195 2.50 -8.54 5.99
C GLU A 195 3.86 -7.92 6.34
N ASN A 196 4.75 -7.80 5.34
CA ASN A 196 6.05 -7.15 5.50
C ASN A 196 5.91 -5.65 5.77
N LEU A 197 4.94 -4.99 5.10
CA LEU A 197 4.66 -3.58 5.36
C LEU A 197 4.17 -3.37 6.80
N ARG A 198 3.27 -4.22 7.31
CA ARG A 198 2.82 -4.14 8.71
C ARG A 198 3.96 -4.36 9.69
N TYR A 199 4.86 -5.29 9.39
CA TYR A 199 6.06 -5.51 10.20
C TYR A 199 6.93 -4.25 10.31
N LEU A 200 7.16 -3.56 9.19
CA LEU A 200 7.89 -2.28 9.17
C LEU A 200 7.21 -1.20 10.03
N LEU A 201 5.88 -1.12 9.98
CA LEU A 201 5.09 -0.06 10.59
C LEU A 201 4.69 -0.33 12.05
N PHE A 202 4.87 -1.56 12.52
CA PHE A 202 4.35 -2.04 13.81
C PHE A 202 4.78 -1.16 14.98
N ASN A 203 6.09 -0.90 15.12
CA ASN A 203 6.64 -0.12 16.23
C ASN A 203 6.22 1.35 16.24
N GLN A 204 5.69 1.86 15.14
CA GLN A 204 5.25 3.25 15.01
C GLN A 204 3.73 3.39 15.16
N THR A 205 3.00 2.28 15.21
CA THR A 205 1.55 2.31 15.29
C THR A 205 1.12 2.77 16.69
N GLY A 206 0.30 3.82 16.75
CA GLY A 206 -0.10 4.48 18.00
C GLY A 206 0.80 5.64 18.44
N SER A 207 1.85 5.96 17.68
CA SER A 207 2.61 7.20 17.88
C SER A 207 1.81 8.42 17.41
N ASP A 208 1.83 9.50 18.18
CA ASP A 208 1.27 10.81 17.80
C ASP A 208 2.18 11.58 16.83
N THR A 209 3.36 11.02 16.51
CA THR A 209 4.31 11.66 15.62
C THR A 209 3.89 11.47 14.17
N PRO A 210 3.78 12.54 13.37
CA PRO A 210 3.49 12.41 11.95
C PRO A 210 4.69 11.78 11.22
N LEU A 211 4.45 10.67 10.53
CA LEU A 211 5.48 9.91 9.82
C LEU A 211 5.10 9.68 8.36
N TYR A 212 6.11 9.68 7.49
CA TYR A 212 5.96 9.19 6.12
C TYR A 212 7.15 8.32 5.74
N TYR A 213 6.86 7.22 5.05
CA TYR A 213 7.87 6.33 4.49
C TYR A 213 7.80 6.37 2.98
N GLY A 214 8.94 6.29 2.31
CA GLY A 214 8.99 6.09 0.88
C GLY A 214 10.40 6.15 0.33
N CYS A 215 10.54 5.87 -0.96
CA CYS A 215 11.81 6.08 -1.65
C CYS A 215 11.91 7.55 -2.07
N ARG A 216 12.84 8.29 -1.48
CA ARG A 216 13.15 9.66 -1.93
C ARG A 216 13.95 9.57 -3.22
N PHE A 217 13.27 9.78 -4.34
CA PHE A 217 13.95 9.87 -5.63
C PHE A 217 14.93 11.05 -5.59
N LYS A 218 16.23 10.75 -5.72
CA LYS A 218 17.26 11.78 -5.90
C LYS A 218 17.41 11.95 -7.42
N PRO A 219 17.03 13.10 -8.00
CA PRO A 219 17.16 13.31 -9.44
C PRO A 219 18.61 13.14 -9.92
N TYR A 220 19.59 13.36 -9.05
CA TYR A 220 21.00 13.14 -9.36
C TYR A 220 21.56 12.11 -8.39
N ALA A 221 21.87 10.90 -8.87
CA ALA A 221 22.69 9.94 -8.14
C ALA A 221 24.15 10.06 -8.57
N LYS A 222 25.10 9.65 -7.71
CA LYS A 222 26.54 9.66 -8.05
C LYS A 222 26.87 8.82 -9.30
N GLN A 223 25.97 7.91 -9.70
CA GLN A 223 26.07 7.06 -10.88
C GLN A 223 25.17 7.51 -12.05
N GLY A 224 24.54 8.68 -11.99
CA GLY A 224 23.72 9.25 -13.08
C GLY A 224 22.22 9.43 -12.75
N TYR A 225 21.44 9.67 -13.83
CA TYR A 225 19.97 9.56 -13.91
C TYR A 225 19.58 8.15 -14.33
#